data_AF-A0A836HEV2-F1
#
_entry.id   AF-A0A836HEV2-F1
#
_cell.length_a   1.000
_cell.length_b   1.000
_cell.length_c   1.000
_cell.angle_alpha   90.00
_cell.angle_beta   90.00
_cell.angle_gamma   90.00
#
_symmetry.space_group_name_H-M   'P 1'
#
loop_
_entity.id
_entity.type
_entity.pdbx_description
1 polymer ?
#
loop_
_entity_poly.entity_id
_entity_poly.type
_entity_poly.pdbx_seq_one_letter_code
_entity_poly.pdbx_strand_id
1 'polypeptide(L)'
;MEDPEFRTLANELVDLRRSPETSPQALRAAEEALACRAAEVAAAKLRATEEVQARYPFLSKRVAGVPLSEVPLAQDELFQELVAQRAPLLRKPEVNAAPLRAVEVQLRNRAAVLADAKAKLDAVHAADNEEVRARNPFLPHSDVRGVRCASWACRRTPSTWAGGCTGCG
;
A
#
# COMPACT_ATOMS: atom_id res chain seq x y z
N MET A 1 1.61 1.09 5.65
CA MET A 1 0.99 -0.20 6.02
C MET A 1 -0.31 0.10 6.75
N GLU A 2 -1.46 -0.28 6.20
CA GLU A 2 -2.79 -0.04 6.80
C GLU A 2 -3.19 -1.17 7.75
N ASP A 3 -2.24 -1.66 8.54
CA ASP A 3 -2.53 -2.65 9.58
C ASP A 3 -2.45 -1.96 10.94
N PRO A 4 -3.59 -1.65 11.59
CA PRO A 4 -3.60 -0.93 12.86
C PRO A 4 -2.93 -1.74 13.98
N GLU A 5 -3.03 -3.07 13.97
CA GLU A 5 -2.40 -3.92 14.98
C GLU A 5 -0.88 -3.90 14.83
N PHE A 6 -0.37 -4.06 13.61
CA PHE A 6 1.06 -3.92 13.34
C PHE A 6 1.58 -2.54 13.79
N ARG A 7 0.82 -1.47 13.54
CA ARG A 7 1.20 -0.12 13.97
C ARG A 7 1.29 -0.02 15.50
N THR A 8 0.34 -0.59 16.22
CA THR A 8 0.35 -0.62 17.69
C THR A 8 1.56 -1.40 18.21
N LEU A 9 1.76 -2.64 17.74
CA LEU A 9 2.90 -3.48 18.13
C LEU A 9 4.25 -2.82 17.81
N ALA A 10 4.34 -2.15 16.67
CA ALA A 10 5.55 -1.42 16.31
C ALA A 10 5.79 -0.22 17.25
N ASN A 11 4.74 0.51 17.65
CA ASN A 11 4.87 1.63 18.59
C ASN A 11 5.35 1.12 19.95
N GLU A 12 4.75 0.03 20.43
CA GLU A 12 5.15 -0.64 21.68
C GLU A 12 6.62 -1.06 21.63
N LEU A 13 7.08 -1.65 20.52
CA LEU A 13 8.48 -2.03 20.34
C LEU A 13 9.42 -0.80 20.39
N VAL A 14 9.03 0.32 19.80
CA VAL A 14 9.80 1.57 19.86
C VAL A 14 9.88 2.10 21.30
N ASP A 15 8.78 2.05 22.05
CA ASP A 15 8.73 2.53 23.43
C ASP A 15 9.55 1.62 24.37
N LEU A 16 9.48 0.29 24.18
CA LEU A 16 10.33 -0.68 24.88
C LEU A 16 11.83 -0.45 24.60
N ARG A 17 12.22 -0.12 23.37
CA ARG A 17 13.62 0.18 23.02
C ARG A 17 14.15 1.48 23.64
N ARG A 18 13.27 2.42 23.99
CA ARG A 18 13.65 3.69 24.63
C ARG A 18 13.80 3.57 26.14
N SER A 19 13.12 2.61 26.75
CA SER A 19 13.18 2.42 28.20
C SER A 19 14.45 1.67 28.60
N PRO A 20 15.28 2.22 29.50
CA PRO A 20 16.52 1.58 29.95
C PRO A 20 16.28 0.33 30.82
N GLU A 21 15.08 0.20 31.41
CA GLU A 21 14.70 -0.90 32.30
C GLU A 21 14.09 -2.11 31.54
N THR A 22 14.03 -2.06 30.21
CA THR A 22 13.39 -3.12 29.41
C THR A 22 14.20 -4.41 29.48
N SER A 23 13.54 -5.50 29.88
CA SER A 23 14.17 -6.83 29.88
C SER A 23 14.42 -7.32 28.44
N PRO A 24 15.54 -8.04 28.19
CA PRO A 24 15.80 -8.63 26.87
C PRO A 24 14.74 -9.64 26.44
N GLN A 25 13.98 -10.21 27.38
CA GLN A 25 12.87 -11.11 27.08
C GLN A 25 11.64 -10.34 26.58
N ALA A 26 11.29 -9.22 27.22
CA ALA A 26 10.17 -8.38 26.78
C ALA A 26 10.41 -7.82 25.37
N LEU A 27 11.65 -7.41 25.06
CA LEU A 27 12.01 -6.93 23.73
C LEU A 27 11.84 -8.01 22.67
N ARG A 28 12.36 -9.23 22.91
CA ARG A 28 12.21 -10.37 22.00
C ARG A 28 10.75 -10.75 21.79
N ALA A 29 9.96 -10.79 22.86
CA ALA A 29 8.53 -11.10 22.75
C ALA A 29 7.77 -10.07 21.87
N ALA A 30 8.10 -8.78 21.99
CA ALA A 30 7.52 -7.74 21.15
C ALA A 30 7.95 -7.86 19.67
N GLU A 31 9.22 -8.20 19.42
CA GLU A 31 9.72 -8.45 18.05
C GLU A 31 9.06 -9.68 17.42
N GLU A 32 8.91 -10.76 18.18
CA GLU A 32 8.20 -11.97 17.75
C GLU A 32 6.73 -11.67 17.46
N ALA A 33 6.04 -10.91 18.30
CA ALA A 33 4.66 -10.51 18.06
C ALA A 33 4.51 -9.70 16.75
N LEU A 34 5.42 -8.76 16.51
CA LEU A 34 5.44 -7.97 15.27
C LEU A 34 5.72 -8.84 14.04
N ALA A 35 6.67 -9.78 14.15
CA ALA A 35 7.01 -10.72 13.08
C ALA A 35 5.85 -11.67 12.76
N CYS A 36 5.18 -12.22 13.79
CA CYS A 36 3.97 -13.03 13.64
C CYS A 36 2.89 -12.25 12.89
N ARG A 37 2.63 -10.99 13.28
CA ARG A 37 1.62 -10.18 12.60
C ARG A 37 2.00 -9.90 11.14
N ALA A 38 3.25 -9.60 10.86
CA ALA A 38 3.73 -9.41 9.48
C ALA A 38 3.54 -10.68 8.63
N ALA A 39 3.81 -11.86 9.21
CA ALA A 39 3.63 -13.14 8.55
C ALA A 39 2.14 -13.43 8.26
N GLU A 40 1.24 -13.14 9.20
CA GLU A 40 -0.20 -13.27 9.00
C GLU A 40 -0.70 -12.38 7.86
N VAL A 41 -0.29 -11.11 7.82
CA VAL A 41 -0.65 -10.18 6.75
C VAL A 41 -0.11 -10.66 5.41
N ALA A 42 1.13 -11.14 5.35
CA ALA A 42 1.72 -11.69 4.13
C ALA A 42 0.96 -12.93 3.65
N ALA A 43 0.59 -13.83 4.55
CA ALA A 43 -0.20 -15.01 4.24
C ALA A 43 -1.61 -14.65 3.74
N ALA A 44 -2.27 -13.66 4.36
CA ALA A 44 -3.56 -13.17 3.91
C ALA A 44 -3.50 -12.58 2.49
N LYS A 45 -2.47 -11.77 2.19
CA LYS A 45 -2.24 -11.22 0.85
C LYS A 45 -1.99 -12.31 -0.20
N LEU A 46 -1.25 -13.36 0.17
CA LEU A 46 -1.02 -14.49 -0.71
C LEU A 46 -2.33 -15.23 -1.01
N ARG A 47 -3.13 -15.56 0.02
CA ARG A 47 -4.44 -16.20 -0.16
C ARG A 47 -5.36 -15.38 -1.06
N ALA A 48 -5.46 -14.06 -0.80
CA ALA A 48 -6.23 -13.17 -1.66
C ALA A 48 -5.71 -13.16 -3.11
N THR A 49 -4.40 -13.22 -3.32
CA THR A 49 -3.82 -13.31 -4.67
C THR A 49 -4.23 -14.61 -5.36
N GLU A 50 -4.23 -15.73 -4.64
CA GLU A 50 -4.61 -17.04 -5.16
C GLU A 50 -6.10 -17.12 -5.48
N GLU A 51 -6.96 -16.53 -4.65
CA GLU A 51 -8.40 -16.42 -4.90
C GLU A 51 -8.69 -15.62 -6.19
N VAL A 52 -8.03 -14.48 -6.38
CA VAL A 52 -8.17 -13.68 -7.59
C VAL A 52 -7.61 -14.42 -8.81
N GLN A 53 -6.49 -15.14 -8.66
CA GLN A 53 -5.92 -15.93 -9.75
C GLN A 53 -6.84 -17.10 -10.15
N ALA A 54 -7.48 -17.76 -9.18
CA ALA A 54 -8.45 -18.82 -9.46
C ALA A 54 -9.64 -18.29 -10.28
N ARG A 55 -10.07 -17.04 -10.04
CA ARG A 55 -11.10 -16.36 -10.84
C ARG A 55 -10.60 -15.97 -12.23
N TYR A 56 -9.32 -15.63 -12.37
CA TYR A 56 -8.69 -15.20 -13.63
C TYR A 56 -7.46 -16.05 -13.97
N PRO A 57 -7.63 -17.32 -14.37
CA PRO A 57 -6.53 -18.29 -14.50
C PRO A 57 -5.53 -17.97 -15.63
N PHE A 58 -5.88 -17.04 -16.53
CA PHE A 58 -5.01 -16.53 -17.59
C PHE A 58 -4.07 -15.41 -17.12
N LEU A 59 -4.21 -14.94 -15.87
CA LEU A 59 -3.30 -13.98 -15.23
C LEU A 59 -2.29 -14.72 -14.34
N SER A 60 -1.07 -14.19 -14.28
CA SER A 60 -0.06 -14.61 -13.32
C SER A 60 -0.38 -14.07 -11.91
N LYS A 61 0.10 -14.76 -10.86
CA LYS A 61 -0.02 -14.30 -9.46
C LYS A 61 0.59 -12.90 -9.22
N ARG A 62 1.52 -12.47 -10.08
CA ARG A 62 2.05 -11.11 -10.12
C ARG A 62 1.95 -10.55 -11.53
N VAL A 63 1.52 -9.30 -11.66
CA VAL A 63 1.43 -8.57 -12.92
C VAL A 63 2.26 -7.31 -12.77
N ALA A 64 3.23 -7.09 -13.66
CA ALA A 64 4.20 -5.99 -13.53
C ALA A 64 4.87 -5.87 -12.14
N GLY A 65 5.13 -7.02 -11.49
CA GLY A 65 5.70 -7.08 -10.14
C GLY A 65 4.69 -6.90 -8.99
N VAL A 66 3.48 -6.41 -9.27
CA VAL A 66 2.41 -6.19 -8.28
C VAL A 66 1.63 -7.49 -8.03
N PRO A 67 1.38 -7.91 -6.77
CA PRO A 67 0.51 -9.03 -6.46
C PRO A 67 -0.90 -8.82 -7.01
N LEU A 68 -1.52 -9.87 -7.53
CA LEU A 68 -2.83 -9.76 -8.17
C LEU A 68 -3.93 -9.25 -7.23
N SER A 69 -3.81 -9.50 -5.92
CA SER A 69 -4.73 -8.96 -4.90
C SER A 69 -4.66 -7.45 -4.73
N GLU A 70 -3.58 -6.79 -5.18
CA GLU A 70 -3.39 -5.34 -5.08
C GLU A 70 -3.72 -4.60 -6.38
N VAL A 71 -4.01 -5.34 -7.46
CA VAL A 71 -4.41 -4.75 -8.74
C VAL A 71 -5.93 -4.50 -8.70
N PRO A 72 -6.42 -3.27 -9.01
CA PRO A 72 -7.84 -2.91 -8.89
C PRO A 72 -8.71 -3.45 -10.06
N LEU A 73 -8.65 -4.76 -10.31
CA LEU A 73 -9.32 -5.42 -11.44
C LEU A 73 -10.85 -5.35 -11.33
N ALA A 74 -11.39 -5.39 -10.12
CA ALA A 74 -12.83 -5.37 -9.88
C ALA A 74 -13.45 -3.97 -10.07
N GLN A 75 -12.64 -2.92 -9.92
CA GLN A 75 -13.08 -1.53 -10.11
C GLN A 75 -12.92 -1.05 -11.56
N ASP A 76 -12.22 -1.82 -12.39
CA ASP A 76 -11.97 -1.44 -13.78
C ASP A 76 -13.09 -1.93 -14.71
N GLU A 77 -13.90 -1.00 -15.20
CA GLU A 77 -15.05 -1.28 -16.07
C GLU A 77 -14.63 -2.01 -17.35
N LEU A 78 -13.57 -1.55 -18.02
CA LEU A 78 -13.06 -2.17 -19.25
C LEU A 78 -12.60 -3.62 -19.03
N PHE A 79 -11.92 -3.90 -17.92
CA PHE A 79 -11.55 -5.27 -17.55
C PHE A 79 -12.80 -6.14 -17.32
N GLN A 80 -13.82 -5.62 -16.61
CA GLN A 80 -15.06 -6.37 -16.38
C GLN A 80 -15.84 -6.63 -17.69
N GLU A 81 -15.86 -5.68 -18.62
CA GLU A 81 -16.44 -5.86 -19.96
C GLU A 81 -15.73 -6.97 -20.74
N LEU A 82 -14.39 -6.99 -20.73
CA LEU A 82 -13.61 -8.03 -21.38
C LEU A 82 -13.81 -9.40 -20.72
N VAL A 83 -13.98 -9.45 -19.39
CA VAL A 83 -14.34 -10.69 -18.68
C VAL A 83 -15.72 -11.18 -19.12
N ALA A 84 -16.69 -10.27 -19.29
CA ALA A 84 -18.01 -10.60 -19.79
C ALA A 84 -17.97 -11.14 -21.24
N GLN A 85 -17.12 -10.57 -22.10
CA GLN A 85 -16.88 -11.07 -23.46
C GLN A 85 -16.21 -12.45 -23.48
N ARG A 86 -15.33 -12.74 -22.51
CA ARG A 86 -14.68 -14.04 -22.35
C ARG A 86 -15.66 -15.15 -21.94
N ALA A 87 -16.64 -14.83 -21.08
CA ALA A 87 -17.56 -15.80 -20.51
C ALA A 87 -18.28 -16.72 -21.53
N PRO A 88 -18.92 -16.22 -22.61
CA PRO A 88 -19.58 -17.09 -23.59
C PRO A 88 -18.58 -17.93 -24.40
N LEU A 89 -17.34 -17.46 -24.60
CA LEU A 89 -16.32 -18.19 -25.37
C LEU A 89 -15.88 -19.48 -24.66
N LEU A 90 -15.97 -19.52 -23.33
CA LEU A 90 -15.64 -20.70 -22.50
C LEU A 90 -16.59 -21.87 -22.69
N ARG A 91 -17.76 -21.69 -23.31
CA ARG A 91 -18.69 -22.82 -23.57
C ARG A 91 -18.13 -23.85 -24.55
N LYS A 92 -17.27 -23.41 -25.48
CA LYS A 92 -16.63 -24.25 -26.50
C LYS A 92 -15.19 -23.77 -26.74
N PRO A 93 -14.27 -23.99 -25.78
CA PRO A 93 -12.92 -23.41 -25.83
C PRO A 93 -12.12 -23.89 -27.05
N GLU A 94 -12.33 -25.14 -27.47
CA GLU A 94 -11.65 -25.73 -28.64
C GLU A 94 -11.97 -24.98 -29.93
N VAL A 95 -13.24 -24.62 -30.12
CA VAL A 95 -13.74 -23.90 -31.31
C VAL A 95 -13.40 -22.41 -31.20
N ASN A 96 -13.48 -21.86 -29.99
CA ASN A 96 -13.26 -20.46 -29.70
C ASN A 96 -11.79 -20.14 -29.36
N ALA A 97 -10.84 -21.02 -29.67
CA ALA A 97 -9.46 -20.88 -29.20
C ALA A 97 -8.79 -19.56 -29.63
N ALA A 98 -9.00 -19.12 -30.88
CA ALA A 98 -8.46 -17.86 -31.38
C ALA A 98 -9.10 -16.62 -30.70
N PRO A 99 -10.44 -16.44 -30.69
CA PRO A 99 -11.05 -15.31 -30.00
C PRO A 99 -10.81 -15.33 -28.48
N LEU A 100 -10.75 -16.51 -27.85
CA LEU A 100 -10.44 -16.64 -26.43
C LEU A 100 -9.03 -16.11 -26.12
N ARG A 101 -8.02 -16.51 -26.90
CA ARG A 101 -6.65 -15.98 -26.78
C ARG A 101 -6.60 -14.47 -26.98
N ALA A 102 -7.34 -13.95 -27.96
CA ALA A 102 -7.37 -12.51 -28.23
C ALA A 102 -7.92 -11.71 -27.04
N VAL A 103 -9.04 -12.15 -26.46
CA VAL A 103 -9.63 -11.51 -25.27
C VAL A 103 -8.72 -11.66 -24.05
N GLU A 104 -8.07 -12.81 -23.87
CA GLU A 104 -7.10 -13.01 -22.77
C GLU A 104 -5.83 -12.16 -22.91
N VAL A 105 -5.37 -11.86 -24.13
CA VAL A 105 -4.31 -10.88 -24.37
C VAL A 105 -4.76 -9.48 -23.94
N GLN A 106 -5.98 -9.07 -24.32
CA GLN A 106 -6.52 -7.77 -23.93
C GLN A 106 -6.67 -7.65 -22.41
N LEU A 107 -7.17 -8.69 -21.75
CA LEU A 107 -7.28 -8.76 -20.29
C LEU A 107 -5.91 -8.66 -19.61
N ARG A 108 -4.89 -9.38 -20.11
CA ARG A 108 -3.52 -9.30 -19.59
C ARG A 108 -2.94 -7.89 -19.74
N ASN A 109 -3.13 -7.27 -20.91
CA ASN A 109 -2.66 -5.91 -21.17
C ASN A 109 -3.36 -4.90 -20.24
N ARG A 110 -4.68 -5.00 -20.05
CA ARG A 110 -5.40 -4.12 -19.13
C ARG A 110 -4.94 -4.30 -17.69
N ALA A 111 -4.76 -5.54 -17.24
CA ALA A 111 -4.21 -5.83 -15.92
C ALA A 111 -2.79 -5.24 -15.73
N ALA A 112 -1.94 -5.29 -16.75
CA ALA A 112 -0.61 -4.68 -16.71
C ALA A 112 -0.66 -3.16 -16.54
N VAL A 113 -1.54 -2.48 -17.30
CA VAL A 113 -1.75 -1.04 -17.15
C VAL A 113 -2.22 -0.66 -15.73
N LEU A 114 -3.15 -1.44 -15.17
CA LEU A 114 -3.65 -1.21 -13.81
C LEU A 114 -2.57 -1.45 -12.75
N ALA A 115 -1.76 -2.50 -12.92
CA ALA A 115 -0.63 -2.79 -12.04
C ALA A 115 0.43 -1.68 -12.09
N ASP A 116 0.79 -1.19 -13.28
CA ASP A 116 1.73 -0.07 -13.44
C ASP A 116 1.20 1.22 -12.81
N ALA A 117 -0.09 1.51 -12.97
CA ALA A 117 -0.72 2.66 -12.33
C ALA A 117 -0.66 2.56 -10.80
N LYS A 118 -0.93 1.37 -10.24
CA LYS A 118 -0.81 1.11 -8.81
C LYS A 118 0.63 1.29 -8.31
N ALA A 119 1.60 0.72 -9.02
CA ALA A 119 3.01 0.84 -8.65
C ALA A 119 3.49 2.31 -8.67
N LYS A 120 3.05 3.10 -9.66
CA LYS A 120 3.35 4.54 -9.73
C LYS A 120 2.72 5.30 -8.57
N LEU A 121 1.47 5.01 -8.22
CA LEU A 121 0.80 5.63 -7.08
C LEU A 121 1.55 5.34 -5.77
N ASP A 122 1.95 4.08 -5.56
CA ASP A 122 2.74 3.70 -4.39
C ASP A 122 4.10 4.40 -4.35
N ALA A 123 4.75 4.57 -5.51
CA ALA A 123 6.01 5.31 -5.62
C ALA A 123 5.84 6.80 -5.28
N VAL A 124 4.73 7.42 -5.70
CA VAL A 124 4.41 8.82 -5.32
C VAL A 124 4.19 8.92 -3.82
N HIS A 125 3.38 8.03 -3.22
CA HIS A 125 3.18 8.01 -1.77
C HIS A 125 4.50 7.82 -0.99
N ALA A 126 5.42 7.02 -1.50
CA ALA A 126 6.73 6.84 -0.91
C ALA A 126 7.59 8.11 -1.01
N ALA A 127 7.61 8.77 -2.18
CA ALA A 127 8.35 10.01 -2.41
C ALA A 127 7.81 11.18 -1.58
N ASP A 128 6.48 11.34 -1.48
CA ASP A 128 5.85 12.36 -0.66
C ASP A 128 6.20 12.20 0.83
N ASN A 129 6.23 10.95 1.32
CA ASN A 129 6.65 10.66 2.68
C ASN A 129 8.12 11.07 2.90
N GLU A 130 9.00 10.83 1.92
CA GLU A 130 10.40 11.24 2.00
C GLU A 130 10.60 12.76 1.96
N GLU A 131 9.88 13.47 1.10
CA GLU A 131 9.91 14.94 1.04
C GLU A 131 9.44 15.57 2.36
N VAL A 132 8.41 15.01 2.99
CA VAL A 132 7.93 15.46 4.31
C VAL A 132 9.04 15.29 5.35
N ARG A 133 9.83 14.21 5.31
CA ARG A 133 10.98 14.01 6.20
C ARG A 133 12.14 14.95 5.89
N ALA A 134 12.45 15.18 4.62
CA ALA A 134 13.49 16.12 4.22
C ALA A 134 13.21 17.54 4.75
N ARG A 135 11.95 17.97 4.74
CA ARG A 135 11.52 19.27 5.31
C ARG A 135 11.40 19.25 6.84
N ASN A 136 11.30 18.08 7.47
CA ASN A 136 11.16 17.92 8.91
C ASN A 136 12.18 16.89 9.43
N PRO A 137 13.47 17.25 9.56
CA PRO A 137 14.55 16.32 9.92
C PRO A 137 14.40 15.64 11.28
N PHE A 138 13.47 16.12 12.13
CA PHE A 138 13.14 15.54 13.42
C PHE A 138 12.15 14.36 13.32
N LEU A 139 11.53 14.12 12.16
CA LEU A 139 10.67 12.96 11.95
C LEU A 139 11.53 11.69 11.80
N PRO A 140 11.28 10.64 12.59
CA PRO A 140 11.99 9.37 12.44
C PRO A 140 11.63 8.67 11.13
N HIS A 141 12.54 7.83 10.61
CA HIS A 141 12.31 7.01 9.40
C HIS A 141 11.28 5.90 9.61
N SER A 142 10.88 5.64 10.86
CA SER A 142 9.78 4.76 11.20
C SER A 142 8.47 5.55 11.27
N ASP A 143 7.50 5.26 10.39
CA ASP A 143 6.11 5.80 10.41
C ASP A 143 5.27 5.34 11.61
N VAL A 144 5.94 4.75 12.58
CA VAL A 144 5.45 4.20 13.83
C VAL A 144 5.27 5.37 14.82
N ARG A 145 4.25 6.17 14.49
CA ARG A 145 3.32 6.94 15.34
C ARG A 145 2.41 7.80 14.44
N GLY A 146 1.40 7.15 13.88
CA GLY A 146 0.05 7.41 14.40
C GLY A 146 -0.71 8.70 14.08
N VAL A 147 -0.24 9.68 13.30
CA VAL A 147 -1.12 10.84 13.00
C VAL A 147 -2.04 10.51 11.83
N ARG A 148 -3.35 10.37 12.09
CA ARG A 148 -4.37 10.50 11.05
C ARG A 148 -4.32 11.95 10.54
N CYS A 149 -3.98 12.17 9.27
CA CYS A 149 -4.01 13.49 8.64
C CYS A 149 -5.45 13.99 8.36
N ALA A 150 -6.28 14.03 9.39
CA ALA A 150 -7.53 14.77 9.39
C ALA A 150 -7.57 15.61 10.66
N SER A 151 -7.05 16.84 10.58
CA SER A 151 -7.26 18.01 11.47
C SER A 151 -6.03 18.86 11.75
N TRP A 152 -4.86 18.60 11.14
CA TRP A 152 -3.80 19.62 11.08
C TRP A 152 -4.18 20.67 10.04
N ALA A 153 -5.25 21.42 10.33
CA ALA A 153 -5.51 22.71 9.75
C ALA A 153 -4.33 23.61 10.15
N CYS A 154 -3.34 23.66 9.26
CA CYS A 154 -2.26 24.63 9.31
C CYS A 154 -2.91 26.01 9.15
N ARG A 155 -3.32 26.61 10.27
CA ARG A 155 -3.77 27.99 10.31
C ARG A 155 -2.52 28.87 10.18
N ARG A 156 -2.00 28.99 8.95
CA ARG A 156 -1.08 30.07 8.61
C ARG A 156 -1.91 31.36 8.59
N THR A 157 -1.72 32.22 9.58
CA THR A 157 -1.94 33.65 9.38
C THR A 157 -0.63 34.27 8.92
N PRO A 158 -0.57 34.87 7.72
CA PRO A 158 0.58 35.65 7.29
C PRO A 158 0.48 37.10 7.77
N SER A 159 1.64 37.76 7.84
CA SER A 159 1.88 39.20 8.04
C SER A 159 1.72 39.70 9.49
N THR A 160 2.68 40.41 10.07
CA THR A 160 3.43 41.53 9.49
C THR A 160 4.86 41.62 10.05
N TRP A 161 5.81 41.79 9.13
CA TRP A 161 7.12 42.37 9.39
C TRP A 161 6.96 43.89 9.26
N ALA A 162 7.04 44.61 10.38
CA ALA A 162 7.27 46.06 10.48
C ALA A 162 7.74 46.25 11.93
N GLY A 163 9.02 46.47 12.19
CA GLY A 163 9.68 47.75 11.97
C GLY A 163 9.72 48.49 13.31
N GLY A 164 10.93 48.84 13.78
CA GLY A 164 11.09 49.78 14.90
C GLY A 164 12.03 49.34 16.01
N CYS A 165 13.32 49.61 15.82
CA CYS A 165 14.22 49.91 16.95
C CYS A 165 13.83 51.26 17.55
N THR A 166 13.50 51.31 18.84
CA THR A 166 13.72 52.47 19.73
C THR A 166 13.79 51.96 21.16
N GLY A 167 14.84 52.37 21.88
CA GLY A 167 15.16 51.90 23.23
C GLY A 167 14.49 52.62 24.40
N CYS A 168 15.17 52.49 25.54
CA CYS A 168 14.88 52.97 26.92
C CYS A 168 14.02 51.99 27.74
N GLY A 169 14.43 51.55 28.94
CA GLY A 169 15.52 52.01 29.82
C GLY A 169 16.03 50.92 30.75
#